data_AF-A0A2T4DS07-F1
#
_entry.id   AF-A0A2T4DS07-F1
#
_cell.length_a   1.000
_cell.length_b   1.000
_cell.length_c   1.000
_cell.angle_alpha   90.00
_cell.angle_beta   90.00
_cell.angle_gamma   90.00
#
_symmetry.space_group_name_H-M   'P 1'
#
loop_
_entity.id
_entity.type
_entity.pdbx_description
1 polymer ?
#
loop_
_entity_poly.entity_id
_entity_poly.type
_entity_poly.pdbx_seq_one_letter_code
_entity_poly.pdbx_strand_id
1 'polypeptide(L)'
;MKLKSFFFKIFQLGIEEETDAEQQRKVYLTNSLSIYLSLICLFLVINDFFFAVNTLAGYRRLIIALLLPLVPFINKAGHYKAAKSLFIIGPGFFIVGMPIILQDFFPGQLLWFHYATAIFAGLPLLIFHYKLERKLMLIFSAFYFILTIFIDKLLISFNPNKIELVNYMDSFTDYKLPPILFSLFLCVIIYRFNKINIRYEEKLSASNRALTLTNEELLSQSEQLHQLNQDLERLVKERSDIIQMKNKKIIEYANLNAHKVRGPLARILGLINISKYEHDEEELKNIIGLIDLSAYELNDIILNISEILSEEDSR
;
A
#
# COMPACT_ATOMS: atom_id res chain seq x y z
N MET A 1 -13.67 -21.33 12.31
CA MET A 1 -12.70 -20.94 11.26
C MET A 1 -13.22 -21.15 9.83
N LYS A 2 -13.80 -22.32 9.49
CA LYS A 2 -14.32 -22.62 8.13
C LYS A 2 -15.48 -21.71 7.66
N LEU A 3 -16.42 -21.36 8.54
CA LEU A 3 -17.57 -20.51 8.19
C LEU A 3 -17.16 -19.07 7.80
N LYS A 4 -16.18 -18.50 8.53
CA LYS A 4 -15.64 -17.16 8.25
C LYS A 4 -14.92 -17.11 6.89
N SER A 5 -14.21 -18.19 6.54
CA SER A 5 -13.56 -18.34 5.22
C SER A 5 -14.60 -18.47 4.10
N PHE A 6 -15.73 -19.14 4.34
CA PHE A 6 -16.78 -19.31 3.35
C PHE A 6 -17.50 -17.99 3.01
N PHE A 7 -17.96 -17.23 4.00
CA PHE A 7 -18.59 -15.92 3.76
C PHE A 7 -17.64 -14.93 3.11
N PHE A 8 -16.37 -14.94 3.51
CA PHE A 8 -15.35 -14.10 2.89
C PHE A 8 -15.22 -14.36 1.39
N LYS A 9 -15.18 -15.63 0.98
CA LYS A 9 -15.16 -16.02 -0.44
C LYS A 9 -16.41 -15.59 -1.21
N ILE A 10 -17.60 -15.70 -0.60
CA ILE A 10 -18.85 -15.28 -1.24
C ILE A 10 -18.87 -13.75 -1.44
N PHE A 11 -18.41 -12.98 -0.45
CA PHE A 11 -18.43 -11.53 -0.55
C PHE A 11 -17.48 -11.00 -1.64
N GLN A 12 -16.41 -11.74 -1.93
CA GLN A 12 -15.44 -11.42 -2.99
C GLN A 12 -15.84 -11.89 -4.39
N LEU A 13 -17.00 -12.54 -4.56
CA LEU A 13 -17.43 -12.99 -5.88
C LEU A 13 -17.66 -11.81 -6.85
N GLY A 14 -17.01 -11.87 -8.01
CA GLY A 14 -17.08 -10.85 -9.05
C GLY A 14 -16.08 -9.70 -8.90
N ILE A 15 -15.14 -9.80 -7.96
CA ILE A 15 -14.01 -8.87 -7.79
C ILE A 15 -12.81 -9.44 -8.55
N GLU A 16 -12.33 -8.72 -9.56
CA GLU A 16 -11.14 -9.05 -10.35
C GLU A 16 -10.05 -8.00 -10.11
N GLU A 17 -8.76 -8.38 -10.09
CA GLU A 17 -7.65 -7.47 -9.75
C GLU A 17 -7.57 -6.24 -10.68
N GLU A 18 -8.00 -6.37 -11.93
CA GLU A 18 -8.00 -5.28 -12.92
C GLU A 18 -9.18 -4.31 -12.78
N THR A 19 -10.19 -4.64 -11.96
CA THR A 19 -11.36 -3.77 -11.79
C THR A 19 -11.07 -2.57 -10.89
N ASP A 20 -11.66 -1.42 -11.23
CA ASP A 20 -11.54 -0.19 -10.45
C ASP A 20 -11.88 -0.40 -8.96
N ALA A 21 -11.06 0.19 -8.07
CA ALA A 21 -11.18 -0.01 -6.62
C ALA A 21 -12.54 0.42 -6.05
N GLU A 22 -13.18 1.45 -6.62
CA GLU A 22 -14.54 1.84 -6.23
C GLU A 22 -15.51 0.72 -6.58
N GLN A 23 -15.43 0.17 -7.79
CA GLN A 23 -16.29 -0.90 -8.25
C GLN A 23 -16.11 -2.17 -7.40
N GLN A 24 -14.88 -2.56 -7.08
CA GLN A 24 -14.59 -3.71 -6.20
C GLN A 24 -15.30 -3.56 -4.84
N ARG A 25 -15.19 -2.38 -4.22
CA ARG A 25 -15.87 -2.07 -2.95
C ARG A 25 -17.39 -2.14 -3.08
N LYS A 26 -17.96 -1.60 -4.16
CA LYS A 26 -19.42 -1.61 -4.39
C LYS A 26 -19.95 -3.03 -4.62
N VAL A 27 -19.21 -3.89 -5.32
CA VAL A 27 -19.53 -5.32 -5.49
C VAL A 27 -19.49 -6.04 -4.15
N TYR A 28 -18.41 -5.87 -3.37
CA TYR A 28 -18.28 -6.44 -2.04
C TYR A 28 -19.44 -6.05 -1.12
N LEU A 29 -19.76 -4.75 -1.10
CA LEU A 29 -20.85 -4.20 -0.30
C LEU A 29 -22.20 -4.78 -0.73
N THR A 30 -22.47 -4.85 -2.04
CA THR A 30 -23.74 -5.40 -2.56
C THR A 30 -23.88 -6.89 -2.21
N ASN A 31 -22.80 -7.66 -2.34
CA ASN A 31 -22.76 -9.08 -1.99
C ASN A 31 -23.03 -9.28 -0.49
N SER A 32 -22.28 -8.58 0.37
CA SER A 32 -22.43 -8.69 1.81
C SER A 32 -23.84 -8.28 2.27
N LEU A 33 -24.36 -7.14 1.81
CA LEU A 33 -25.71 -6.68 2.14
C LEU A 33 -26.78 -7.66 1.67
N SER A 34 -26.64 -8.27 0.48
CA SER A 34 -27.60 -9.26 -0.03
C SER A 34 -27.69 -10.50 0.87
N ILE A 35 -26.55 -10.99 1.36
CA ILE A 35 -26.50 -12.15 2.25
C ILE A 35 -27.03 -11.80 3.63
N TYR A 36 -26.64 -10.67 4.22
CA TYR A 36 -27.16 -10.24 5.51
C TYR A 36 -28.68 -10.02 5.48
N LEU A 37 -29.19 -9.37 4.43
CA LEU A 37 -30.62 -9.15 4.29
C LEU A 37 -31.37 -10.47 4.05
N SER A 38 -30.81 -11.42 3.30
CA SER A 38 -31.37 -12.76 3.15
C SER A 38 -31.48 -13.50 4.49
N LEU A 39 -30.43 -13.45 5.33
CA LEU A 39 -30.44 -14.05 6.67
C LEU A 39 -31.47 -13.39 7.60
N ILE A 40 -31.58 -12.07 7.57
CA ILE A 40 -32.60 -11.34 8.33
C ILE A 40 -34.00 -11.74 7.85
N CYS A 41 -34.23 -11.81 6.54
CA CYS A 41 -35.50 -12.26 5.98
C CYS A 41 -35.82 -13.70 6.41
N LEU A 42 -34.84 -14.62 6.39
CA LEU A 42 -35.05 -16.00 6.82
C LEU A 42 -35.44 -16.10 8.30
N PHE A 43 -34.81 -15.29 9.16
CA PHE A 43 -35.21 -15.19 10.56
C PHE A 43 -36.65 -14.65 10.72
N LEU A 44 -37.00 -13.61 9.96
CA LEU A 44 -38.34 -13.04 9.97
C LEU A 44 -39.41 -14.00 9.42
N VAL A 45 -39.06 -14.86 8.47
CA VAL A 45 -39.94 -15.91 7.95
C VAL A 45 -40.32 -16.89 9.07
N ILE A 46 -39.37 -17.29 9.90
CA ILE A 46 -39.65 -18.13 11.08
C ILE A 46 -40.60 -17.39 12.01
N ASN A 47 -40.38 -16.10 12.26
CA ASN A 47 -41.30 -15.32 13.09
C ASN A 47 -42.72 -15.27 12.49
N ASP A 48 -42.85 -15.05 11.19
CA ASP A 48 -44.15 -14.94 10.51
C ASP A 48 -44.94 -16.26 10.54
N PHE A 49 -44.27 -17.40 10.36
CA PHE A 49 -44.96 -18.71 10.34
C PHE A 49 -45.32 -19.22 11.74
N PHE A 50 -44.53 -18.90 12.77
CA PHE A 50 -44.75 -19.44 14.12
C PHE A 50 -45.51 -18.48 15.04
N PHE A 51 -45.42 -17.17 14.83
CA PHE A 51 -45.95 -16.17 15.78
C PHE A 51 -46.90 -15.15 15.14
N ALA A 52 -46.84 -14.94 13.82
CA ALA A 52 -47.70 -13.95 13.17
C ALA A 52 -48.99 -14.58 12.62
N VAL A 53 -50.06 -13.78 12.62
CA VAL A 53 -51.36 -14.15 12.00
C VAL A 53 -51.28 -14.03 10.46
N ASN A 54 -50.31 -13.29 9.90
CA ASN A 54 -50.18 -13.06 8.46
C ASN A 54 -49.16 -14.00 7.80
N THR A 55 -49.66 -15.14 7.32
CA THR A 55 -48.87 -16.13 6.56
C THR A 55 -48.40 -15.62 5.20
N LEU A 56 -49.12 -14.68 4.59
CA LEU A 56 -48.80 -14.10 3.28
C LEU A 56 -47.51 -13.28 3.33
N ALA A 57 -47.28 -12.56 4.43
CA ALA A 57 -46.03 -11.85 4.68
C ALA A 57 -44.82 -12.80 4.75
N GLY A 58 -44.98 -13.96 5.39
CA GLY A 58 -43.96 -15.01 5.47
C GLY A 58 -43.54 -15.51 4.10
N TYR A 59 -44.50 -15.82 3.21
CA TYR A 59 -44.18 -16.24 1.84
C TYR A 59 -43.42 -15.17 1.04
N ARG A 60 -43.78 -13.90 1.17
CA ARG A 60 -43.06 -12.79 0.50
C ARG A 60 -41.62 -12.68 0.99
N ARG A 61 -41.40 -12.77 2.31
CA ARG A 61 -40.05 -12.72 2.89
C ARG A 61 -39.22 -13.95 2.53
N LEU A 62 -39.85 -15.11 2.38
CA LEU A 62 -39.18 -16.33 1.89
C LEU A 62 -38.69 -16.15 0.45
N ILE A 63 -39.50 -15.56 -0.43
CA ILE A 63 -39.08 -15.25 -1.80
C ILE A 63 -37.85 -14.33 -1.79
N ILE A 64 -37.84 -13.27 -0.97
CA ILE A 64 -36.69 -12.36 -0.85
C ILE A 64 -35.45 -13.11 -0.32
N ALA A 65 -35.62 -13.96 0.70
CA ALA A 65 -34.54 -14.75 1.27
C ALA A 65 -33.89 -15.68 0.25
N LEU A 66 -34.67 -16.21 -0.71
CA LEU A 66 -34.16 -17.05 -1.81
C LEU A 66 -33.60 -16.23 -2.98
N LEU A 67 -34.16 -15.05 -3.26
CA LEU A 67 -33.77 -14.18 -4.37
C LEU A 67 -32.40 -13.50 -4.12
N LEU A 68 -32.20 -12.95 -2.92
CA LEU A 68 -31.02 -12.14 -2.62
C LEU A 68 -29.68 -12.88 -2.71
N PRO A 69 -29.57 -14.17 -2.32
CA PRO A 69 -28.36 -14.96 -2.53
C PRO A 69 -27.96 -15.14 -4.01
N LEU A 70 -28.83 -14.82 -4.97
CA LEU A 70 -28.47 -14.82 -6.40
C LEU A 70 -27.60 -13.61 -6.78
N VAL A 71 -27.63 -12.53 -6.01
CA VAL A 71 -26.91 -11.27 -6.30
C VAL A 71 -25.39 -11.47 -6.43
N PRO A 72 -24.69 -12.20 -5.53
CA PRO A 72 -23.27 -12.51 -5.70
C PRO A 72 -22.94 -13.32 -6.97
N PHE A 73 -23.83 -14.21 -7.40
CA PHE A 73 -23.62 -14.99 -8.63
C PHE A 73 -23.78 -14.13 -9.89
N ILE A 74 -24.71 -13.17 -9.89
CA ILE A 74 -24.86 -12.19 -10.97
C ILE A 74 -23.64 -11.26 -11.03
N ASN A 75 -23.11 -10.84 -9.87
CA ASN A 75 -21.86 -10.10 -9.79
C ASN A 75 -20.67 -10.91 -10.30
N LYS A 76 -20.61 -12.22 -10.00
CA LYS A 76 -19.60 -13.13 -10.56
C LYS A 76 -19.67 -13.21 -12.09
N ALA A 77 -20.85 -13.12 -12.68
CA ALA A 77 -21.05 -13.10 -14.12
C ALA A 77 -20.71 -11.73 -14.78
N GLY A 78 -20.21 -10.74 -14.03
CA GLY A 78 -19.87 -9.41 -14.52
C GLY A 78 -21.05 -8.46 -14.72
N HIS A 79 -22.29 -8.91 -14.44
CA HIS A 79 -23.50 -8.11 -14.63
C HIS A 79 -23.81 -7.20 -13.43
N TYR A 80 -22.87 -6.32 -13.06
CA TYR A 80 -22.94 -5.52 -11.83
C TYR A 80 -24.16 -4.62 -11.71
N LYS A 81 -24.57 -3.97 -12.81
CA LYS A 81 -25.76 -3.09 -12.82
C LYS A 81 -27.03 -3.89 -12.56
N ALA A 82 -27.15 -5.07 -13.17
CA ALA A 82 -28.31 -5.95 -12.99
C ALA A 82 -28.37 -6.48 -11.56
N ALA A 83 -27.24 -6.88 -10.98
CA ALA A 83 -27.16 -7.34 -9.59
C ALA A 83 -27.61 -6.24 -8.60
N LYS A 84 -27.11 -5.01 -8.75
CA LYS A 84 -27.50 -3.85 -7.91
C LYS A 84 -28.97 -3.49 -8.10
N SER A 85 -29.47 -3.50 -9.35
CA SER A 85 -30.89 -3.27 -9.63
C SER A 85 -31.78 -4.34 -9.02
N LEU A 86 -31.40 -5.62 -9.09
CA LEU A 86 -32.14 -6.72 -8.45
C LEU A 86 -32.19 -6.54 -6.93
N PHE A 87 -31.05 -6.19 -6.30
CA PHE A 87 -30.96 -5.94 -4.87
C PHE A 87 -31.87 -4.79 -4.41
N ILE A 88 -32.07 -3.77 -5.25
CA ILE A 88 -32.94 -2.63 -4.92
C ILE A 88 -34.41 -2.90 -5.22
N ILE A 89 -34.72 -3.45 -6.39
CA ILE A 89 -36.10 -3.63 -6.85
C ILE A 89 -36.74 -4.82 -6.14
N GLY A 90 -36.00 -5.93 -5.94
CA GLY A 90 -36.55 -7.16 -5.39
C GLY A 90 -37.22 -6.96 -4.03
N PRO A 91 -36.46 -6.58 -2.97
CA PRO A 91 -37.04 -6.30 -1.65
C PRO A 91 -38.12 -5.22 -1.69
N GLY A 92 -37.91 -4.09 -2.37
CA GLY A 92 -38.92 -3.04 -2.44
C GLY A 92 -40.23 -3.50 -3.08
N PHE A 93 -40.17 -4.30 -4.14
CA PHE A 93 -41.34 -4.87 -4.79
C PHE A 93 -42.06 -5.86 -3.88
N PHE A 94 -41.36 -6.83 -3.27
CA PHE A 94 -42.02 -7.85 -2.45
C PHE A 94 -42.47 -7.34 -1.07
N ILE A 95 -41.78 -6.35 -0.50
CA ILE A 95 -42.11 -5.79 0.82
C ILE A 95 -43.20 -4.72 0.71
N VAL A 96 -43.15 -3.86 -0.30
CA VAL A 96 -44.03 -2.68 -0.42
C VAL A 96 -45.02 -2.82 -1.58
N GLY A 97 -44.55 -3.23 -2.77
CA GLY A 97 -45.40 -3.32 -3.96
C GLY A 97 -46.43 -4.45 -3.92
N MET A 98 -46.01 -5.67 -3.55
CA MET A 98 -46.85 -6.86 -3.61
C MET A 98 -48.03 -6.83 -2.63
N PRO A 99 -47.90 -6.33 -1.38
CA PRO A 99 -49.06 -6.13 -0.50
C PRO A 99 -50.13 -5.20 -1.09
N ILE A 100 -49.72 -4.16 -1.83
CA ILE A 100 -50.66 -3.24 -2.49
C ILE A 100 -51.41 -3.96 -3.61
N ILE A 101 -50.71 -4.76 -4.41
CA ILE A 101 -51.30 -5.51 -5.53
C ILE A 101 -52.26 -6.59 -5.03
N LEU A 102 -51.87 -7.32 -3.98
CA LEU A 102 -52.69 -8.39 -3.39
C LEU A 102 -53.76 -7.89 -2.42
N GLN A 103 -53.82 -6.57 -2.18
CA GLN A 103 -54.72 -5.94 -1.21
C GLN A 103 -54.57 -6.49 0.22
N ASP A 104 -53.35 -6.91 0.60
CA ASP A 104 -53.00 -7.48 1.90
C ASP A 104 -52.68 -6.37 2.91
N PHE A 105 -53.71 -5.60 3.30
CA PHE A 105 -53.57 -4.38 4.11
C PHE A 105 -53.75 -4.62 5.61
N PHE A 106 -52.85 -4.04 6.42
CA PHE A 106 -53.00 -3.98 7.88
C PHE A 106 -52.65 -2.57 8.38
N PRO A 107 -53.28 -2.09 9.47
CA PRO A 107 -53.06 -0.73 9.98
C PRO A 107 -51.59 -0.37 10.19
N GLY A 108 -50.77 -1.30 10.68
CA GLY A 108 -49.34 -1.06 10.88
C GLY A 108 -48.57 -0.67 9.61
N GLN A 109 -49.00 -1.13 8.41
CA GLN A 109 -48.33 -0.86 7.14
C GLN A 109 -48.31 0.62 6.78
N LEU A 110 -49.32 1.39 7.21
CA LEU A 110 -49.33 2.84 7.05
C LEU A 110 -48.06 3.47 7.64
N LEU A 111 -47.60 3.02 8.81
CA LEU A 111 -46.42 3.60 9.44
C LEU A 111 -45.14 3.04 8.81
N TRP A 112 -45.00 1.70 8.80
CA TRP A 112 -43.71 1.11 8.48
C TRP A 112 -43.34 1.17 7.00
N PHE A 113 -44.30 1.29 6.06
CA PHE A 113 -43.99 1.49 4.64
C PHE A 113 -43.28 2.83 4.38
N HIS A 114 -43.61 3.89 5.10
CA HIS A 114 -42.93 5.17 4.95
C HIS A 114 -41.45 5.05 5.35
N TYR A 115 -41.18 4.40 6.47
CA TYR A 115 -39.80 4.16 6.92
C TYR A 115 -39.05 3.19 6.00
N ALA A 116 -39.70 2.13 5.52
CA ALA A 116 -39.08 1.19 4.59
C ALA A 116 -38.66 1.88 3.28
N THR A 117 -39.56 2.66 2.69
CA THR A 117 -39.26 3.42 1.45
C THR A 117 -38.22 4.52 1.71
N ALA A 118 -38.23 5.15 2.89
CA ALA A 118 -37.22 6.14 3.29
C ALA A 118 -35.81 5.54 3.33
N ILE A 119 -35.66 4.32 3.87
CA ILE A 119 -34.40 3.56 3.88
C ILE A 119 -34.00 3.18 2.45
N PHE A 120 -34.94 2.68 1.64
CA PHE A 120 -34.68 2.32 0.25
C PHE A 120 -34.24 3.50 -0.62
N ALA A 121 -34.59 4.75 -0.28
CA ALA A 121 -34.09 5.93 -0.97
C ALA A 121 -32.57 6.14 -0.81
N GLY A 122 -32.01 5.76 0.33
CA GLY A 122 -30.58 5.88 0.63
C GLY A 122 -29.71 4.75 0.05
N LEU A 123 -30.27 3.53 -0.08
CA LEU A 123 -29.53 2.35 -0.56
C LEU A 123 -28.87 2.52 -1.95
N PRO A 124 -29.51 3.12 -2.97
CA PRO A 124 -28.88 3.35 -4.26
C PRO A 124 -27.59 4.17 -4.16
N LEU A 125 -27.60 5.22 -3.33
CA LEU A 125 -26.41 6.05 -3.10
C LEU A 125 -25.26 5.23 -2.51
N LEU A 126 -25.58 4.22 -1.69
CA LEU A 126 -24.60 3.37 -1.05
C LEU A 126 -23.97 2.35 -2.01
N ILE A 127 -24.75 1.73 -2.90
CA ILE A 127 -24.31 0.57 -3.69
C ILE A 127 -23.94 0.87 -5.14
N PHE A 128 -24.43 1.95 -5.73
CA PHE A 128 -24.10 2.30 -7.11
C PHE A 128 -22.75 3.04 -7.18
N HIS A 129 -22.08 2.86 -8.31
CA HIS A 129 -20.83 3.54 -8.62
C HIS A 129 -21.12 5.02 -8.95
N TYR A 130 -20.43 5.91 -8.25
CA TYR A 130 -20.66 7.35 -8.29
C TYR A 130 -20.45 7.97 -9.68
N LYS A 131 -19.45 7.50 -10.44
CA LYS A 131 -19.10 8.02 -11.77
C LYS A 131 -19.87 7.28 -12.88
N LEU A 132 -19.75 5.94 -12.94
CA LEU A 132 -20.26 5.13 -14.05
C LEU A 132 -21.78 4.90 -14.01
N GLU A 133 -22.39 4.88 -12.82
CA GLU A 133 -23.79 4.48 -12.66
C GLU A 133 -24.66 5.61 -12.06
N ARG A 134 -24.17 6.85 -12.11
CA ARG A 134 -24.81 8.03 -11.50
C ARG A 134 -26.28 8.21 -11.86
N LYS A 135 -26.63 7.95 -13.13
CA LYS A 135 -28.03 8.08 -13.60
C LYS A 135 -28.96 7.10 -12.89
N LEU A 136 -28.61 5.82 -12.85
CA LEU A 136 -29.40 4.78 -12.19
C LEU A 136 -29.50 5.05 -10.68
N MET A 137 -28.38 5.45 -10.06
CA MET A 137 -28.33 5.82 -8.66
C MET A 137 -29.36 6.91 -8.32
N LEU A 138 -29.35 8.02 -9.07
CA LEU A 138 -30.28 9.13 -8.84
C LEU A 138 -31.73 8.75 -9.15
N ILE A 139 -31.97 7.97 -10.21
CA ILE A 139 -33.32 7.51 -10.57
C ILE A 139 -33.92 6.66 -9.45
N PHE A 140 -33.21 5.66 -8.94
CA PHE A 140 -33.74 4.82 -7.86
C PHE A 140 -33.91 5.60 -6.54
N SER A 141 -32.97 6.47 -6.19
CA SER A 141 -33.11 7.31 -4.99
C SER A 141 -34.31 8.25 -5.09
N ALA A 142 -34.49 8.91 -6.24
CA ALA A 142 -35.64 9.77 -6.47
C ALA A 142 -36.95 8.98 -6.46
N PHE A 143 -36.98 7.80 -7.10
CA PHE A 143 -38.14 6.92 -7.11
C PHE A 143 -38.60 6.57 -5.68
N TYR A 144 -37.69 6.09 -4.83
CA TYR A 144 -38.06 5.73 -3.46
C TYR A 144 -38.36 6.95 -2.58
N PHE A 145 -37.71 8.08 -2.81
CA PHE A 145 -38.03 9.31 -2.09
C PHE A 145 -39.45 9.81 -2.42
N ILE A 146 -39.82 9.79 -3.71
CA ILE A 146 -41.19 10.08 -4.16
C ILE A 146 -42.16 9.06 -3.55
N LEU A 147 -41.78 7.79 -3.54
CA LEU A 147 -42.60 6.74 -2.92
C LEU A 147 -42.83 7.04 -1.43
N THR A 148 -41.81 7.45 -0.67
CA THR A 148 -41.96 7.85 0.74
C THR A 148 -42.98 8.99 0.95
N ILE A 149 -43.09 9.93 0.01
CA ILE A 149 -44.04 11.05 0.12
C ILE A 149 -45.49 10.60 -0.16
N PHE A 150 -45.67 9.64 -1.06
CA PHE A 150 -46.97 9.28 -1.64
C PHE A 150 -47.47 7.88 -1.30
N ILE A 151 -46.72 7.08 -0.53
CA ILE A 151 -47.06 5.68 -0.27
C ILE A 151 -48.38 5.53 0.48
N ASP A 152 -48.72 6.44 1.38
CA ASP A 152 -50.04 6.48 2.02
C ASP A 152 -51.18 6.65 1.01
N LYS A 153 -51.04 7.57 0.05
CA LYS A 153 -52.07 7.82 -0.98
C LYS A 153 -52.24 6.59 -1.86
N LEU A 154 -51.16 5.89 -2.17
CA LEU A 154 -51.21 4.61 -2.86
C LEU A 154 -51.95 3.56 -2.02
N LEU A 155 -51.60 3.42 -0.73
CA LEU A 155 -52.28 2.48 0.17
C LEU A 155 -53.80 2.76 0.24
N ILE A 156 -54.22 4.01 0.44
CA ILE A 156 -55.63 4.39 0.55
C ILE A 156 -56.38 4.20 -0.78
N SER A 157 -55.73 4.52 -1.91
CA SER A 157 -56.37 4.40 -3.23
C SER A 157 -56.69 2.94 -3.59
N PHE A 158 -55.86 2.00 -3.14
CA PHE A 158 -56.03 0.57 -3.43
C PHE A 158 -56.73 -0.20 -2.30
N ASN A 159 -56.99 0.43 -1.16
CA ASN A 159 -57.67 -0.21 -0.03
C ASN A 159 -59.22 -0.04 -0.13
N PRO A 160 -59.99 -1.15 -0.13
CA PRO A 160 -61.45 -1.10 -0.12
C PRO A 160 -62.04 -0.53 1.18
N ASN A 161 -61.36 -0.67 2.33
CA ASN A 161 -61.82 -0.23 3.66
C ASN A 161 -61.19 1.11 4.07
N LYS A 162 -61.44 2.16 3.28
CA LYS A 162 -60.82 3.49 3.40
C LYS A 162 -60.95 4.16 4.77
N ILE A 163 -61.99 3.83 5.53
CA ILE A 163 -62.46 4.63 6.68
C ILE A 163 -61.62 4.38 7.94
N GLU A 164 -61.11 3.16 8.17
CA GLU A 164 -60.31 2.86 9.38
C GLU A 164 -58.87 3.38 9.29
N LEU A 165 -58.30 3.50 8.09
CA LEU A 165 -56.92 3.94 7.90
C LEU A 165 -56.73 5.46 8.07
N VAL A 166 -57.74 6.26 7.73
CA VAL A 166 -57.63 7.73 7.72
C VAL A 166 -57.62 8.31 9.14
N ASN A 167 -58.31 7.68 10.10
CA ASN A 167 -58.39 8.14 11.49
C ASN A 167 -57.03 8.12 12.23
N TYR A 168 -56.01 7.46 11.68
CA TYR A 168 -54.64 7.46 12.21
C TYR A 168 -53.77 8.58 11.62
N MET A 169 -54.31 9.41 10.72
CA MET A 169 -53.53 10.33 9.86
C MET A 169 -53.83 11.82 10.07
N ASP A 170 -54.40 12.19 11.22
CA ASP A 170 -54.90 13.56 11.44
C ASP A 170 -53.80 14.64 11.52
N SER A 171 -52.57 14.27 11.87
CA SER A 171 -51.42 15.19 11.94
C SER A 171 -50.37 14.84 10.89
N PHE A 172 -50.29 15.64 9.82
CA PHE A 172 -49.22 15.54 8.83
C PHE A 172 -47.83 15.57 9.48
N THR A 173 -47.66 16.43 10.48
CA THR A 173 -46.40 16.67 11.17
C THR A 173 -45.90 15.42 11.90
N ASP A 174 -46.77 14.67 12.56
CA ASP A 174 -46.35 13.51 13.35
C ASP A 174 -46.20 12.26 12.48
N TYR A 175 -47.02 12.17 11.43
CA TYR A 175 -47.08 10.98 10.60
C TYR A 175 -46.15 11.03 9.37
N LYS A 176 -46.17 12.13 8.59
CA LYS A 176 -45.44 12.21 7.31
C LYS A 176 -44.07 12.85 7.42
N LEU A 177 -43.94 13.87 8.26
CA LEU A 177 -42.71 14.64 8.33
C LEU A 177 -41.50 13.80 8.78
N PRO A 178 -41.60 12.90 9.79
CA PRO A 178 -40.45 12.13 10.26
C PRO A 178 -39.80 11.23 9.19
N PRO A 179 -40.53 10.38 8.43
CA PRO A 179 -39.90 9.54 7.41
C PRO A 179 -39.33 10.34 6.23
N ILE A 180 -39.93 11.49 5.88
CA ILE A 180 -39.39 12.38 4.83
C ILE A 180 -38.07 13.01 5.28
N LEU A 181 -38.04 13.58 6.48
CA LEU A 181 -36.81 14.15 7.05
C LEU A 181 -35.74 13.08 7.23
N PHE A 182 -36.12 11.89 7.69
CA PHE A 182 -35.22 10.75 7.83
C PHE A 182 -34.63 10.32 6.48
N SER A 183 -35.45 10.22 5.44
CA SER A 183 -34.99 9.90 4.09
C SER A 183 -34.01 10.94 3.55
N LEU A 184 -34.34 12.24 3.70
CA LEU A 184 -33.49 13.34 3.25
C LEU A 184 -32.15 13.35 4.00
N PHE A 185 -32.20 13.19 5.32
CA PHE A 185 -31.02 13.12 6.17
C PHE A 185 -30.13 11.93 5.81
N LEU A 186 -30.70 10.73 5.65
CA LEU A 186 -29.98 9.54 5.21
C LEU A 186 -29.33 9.75 3.83
N CYS A 187 -30.07 10.29 2.87
CA CYS A 187 -29.56 10.53 1.53
C CYS A 187 -28.38 11.52 1.55
N VAL A 188 -28.50 12.62 2.30
CA VAL A 188 -27.44 13.61 2.44
C VAL A 188 -26.20 13.00 3.10
N ILE A 189 -26.37 12.27 4.21
CA ILE A 189 -25.26 11.61 4.90
C ILE A 189 -24.55 10.63 3.98
N ILE A 190 -25.28 9.72 3.36
CA ILE A 190 -24.69 8.66 2.52
C ILE A 190 -24.00 9.30 1.31
N TYR A 191 -24.61 10.31 0.68
CA TYR A 191 -24.00 11.03 -0.44
C TYR A 191 -22.69 11.72 -0.02
N ARG A 192 -22.69 12.43 1.11
CA ARG A 192 -21.49 13.11 1.63
C ARG A 192 -20.41 12.11 2.02
N PHE A 193 -20.78 11.03 2.71
CA PHE A 193 -19.88 9.96 3.11
C PHE A 193 -19.18 9.34 1.90
N ASN A 194 -19.92 8.94 0.86
CA ASN A 194 -19.33 8.40 -0.37
C ASN A 194 -18.38 9.39 -1.04
N LYS A 195 -18.78 10.66 -1.17
CA LYS A 195 -17.95 11.69 -1.78
C LYS A 195 -16.65 11.93 -1.01
N ILE A 196 -16.72 11.90 0.32
CA ILE A 196 -15.54 12.03 1.19
C ILE A 196 -14.64 10.81 1.03
N ASN A 197 -15.22 9.60 1.02
CA ASN A 197 -14.47 8.36 0.91
C ASN A 197 -13.67 8.28 -0.40
N ILE A 198 -14.28 8.65 -1.53
CA ILE A 198 -13.60 8.72 -2.84
C ILE A 198 -12.39 9.67 -2.79
N ARG A 199 -12.51 10.83 -2.14
CA ARG A 199 -11.40 11.79 -2.01
C ARG A 199 -10.24 11.24 -1.16
N TYR A 200 -10.55 10.52 -0.09
CA TYR A 200 -9.51 9.89 0.73
C TYR A 200 -8.79 8.79 -0.03
N GLU A 201 -9.50 8.04 -0.87
CA GLU A 201 -8.94 7.01 -1.74
C GLU A 201 -8.01 7.60 -2.81
N GLU A 202 -8.40 8.70 -3.45
CA GLU A 202 -7.55 9.45 -4.37
C GLU A 202 -6.28 9.97 -3.67
N LYS A 203 -6.39 10.49 -2.44
CA LYS A 203 -5.22 10.93 -1.66
C LYS A 203 -4.31 9.77 -1.25
N LEU A 204 -4.89 8.67 -0.80
CA LEU A 204 -4.14 7.49 -0.36
C LEU A 204 -3.37 6.87 -1.53
N SER A 205 -4.01 6.74 -2.69
CA SER A 205 -3.35 6.23 -3.90
C SER A 205 -2.23 7.16 -4.38
N ALA A 206 -2.43 8.48 -4.33
CA ALA A 206 -1.36 9.44 -4.65
C ALA A 206 -0.19 9.34 -3.67
N SER A 207 -0.46 9.24 -2.36
CA SER A 207 0.57 9.09 -1.32
C SER A 207 1.34 7.78 -1.47
N ASN A 208 0.66 6.68 -1.77
CA ASN A 208 1.31 5.38 -1.98
C ASN A 208 2.22 5.42 -3.21
N ARG A 209 1.78 6.02 -4.32
CA ARG A 209 2.63 6.20 -5.51
C ARG A 209 3.87 7.02 -5.20
N ALA A 210 3.73 8.13 -4.48
CA ALA A 210 4.86 8.94 -4.05
C ALA A 210 5.83 8.14 -3.18
N LEU A 211 5.32 7.35 -2.23
CA LEU A 211 6.13 6.50 -1.36
C LEU A 211 6.87 5.43 -2.15
N THR A 212 6.24 4.79 -3.14
CA THR A 212 6.90 3.82 -4.02
C THR A 212 8.05 4.47 -4.79
N LEU A 213 7.83 5.64 -5.39
CA LEU A 213 8.87 6.37 -6.12
C LEU A 213 10.04 6.77 -5.22
N THR A 214 9.77 7.31 -4.03
CA THR A 214 10.82 7.65 -3.06
C THR A 214 11.59 6.41 -2.60
N ASN A 215 10.93 5.27 -2.46
CA ASN A 215 11.60 4.02 -2.08
C ASN A 215 12.51 3.51 -3.21
N GLU A 216 12.06 3.58 -4.46
CA GLU A 216 12.90 3.27 -5.63
C GLU A 216 14.13 4.18 -5.72
N GLU A 217 13.96 5.48 -5.49
CA GLU A 217 15.06 6.45 -5.45
C GLU A 217 16.06 6.15 -4.32
N LEU A 218 15.56 5.85 -3.11
CA LEU A 218 16.41 5.46 -1.97
C LEU A 218 17.20 4.19 -2.25
N LEU A 219 16.60 3.19 -2.88
CA LEU A 219 17.29 1.96 -3.28
C LEU A 219 18.41 2.26 -4.28
N SER A 220 18.14 3.11 -5.28
CA SER A 220 19.15 3.53 -6.25
C SER A 220 20.31 4.30 -5.60
N GLN A 221 20.01 5.24 -4.71
CA GLN A 221 21.05 5.98 -3.96
C GLN A 221 21.85 5.06 -3.04
N SER A 222 21.19 4.09 -2.38
CA SER A 222 21.86 3.10 -1.55
C SER A 222 22.82 2.22 -2.36
N GLU A 223 22.44 1.83 -3.58
CA GLU A 223 23.30 1.07 -4.48
C GLU A 223 24.51 1.89 -4.94
N GLN A 224 24.30 3.16 -5.31
CA GLN A 224 25.39 4.08 -5.68
C GLN A 224 26.37 4.29 -4.52
N LEU A 225 25.87 4.50 -3.29
CA LEU A 225 26.71 4.62 -2.11
C LEU A 225 27.50 3.34 -1.86
N HIS A 226 26.89 2.18 -2.07
CA HIS A 226 27.58 0.89 -1.91
C HIS A 226 28.72 0.74 -2.92
N GLN A 227 28.47 1.05 -4.20
CA GLN A 227 29.49 1.02 -5.25
C GLN A 227 30.64 2.00 -4.96
N LEU A 228 30.30 3.24 -4.59
CA LEU A 228 31.30 4.25 -4.23
C LEU A 228 32.16 3.80 -3.04
N ASN A 229 31.55 3.17 -2.04
CA ASN A 229 32.28 2.67 -0.88
C ASN A 229 33.24 1.53 -1.26
N GLN A 230 32.81 0.59 -2.11
CA GLN A 230 33.69 -0.46 -2.65
C GLN A 230 34.87 0.12 -3.44
N ASP A 231 34.62 1.14 -4.26
CA ASP A 231 35.68 1.82 -5.02
C ASP A 231 36.67 2.54 -4.10
N LEU A 232 36.18 3.20 -3.05
CA LEU A 232 37.02 3.83 -2.05
C LEU A 232 37.85 2.80 -1.28
N GLU A 233 37.28 1.67 -0.88
CA GLU A 233 38.01 0.59 -0.21
C GLU A 233 39.13 0.03 -1.10
N ARG A 234 38.84 -0.17 -2.39
CA ARG A 234 39.86 -0.60 -3.37
C ARG A 234 40.97 0.43 -3.51
N LEU A 235 40.64 1.71 -3.69
CA LEU A 235 41.63 2.79 -3.81
C LEU A 235 42.47 2.93 -2.54
N VAL A 236 41.86 2.83 -1.36
CA VAL A 236 42.56 2.84 -0.08
C VAL A 236 43.55 1.68 -0.02
N LYS A 237 43.12 0.47 -0.38
CA LYS A 237 43.98 -0.72 -0.40
C LYS A 237 45.16 -0.55 -1.35
N GLU A 238 44.92 -0.12 -2.60
CA GLU A 238 45.97 0.12 -3.59
C GLU A 238 47.00 1.14 -3.08
N ARG A 239 46.54 2.25 -2.48
CA ARG A 239 47.42 3.26 -1.90
C ARG A 239 48.18 2.72 -0.68
N SER A 240 47.53 1.96 0.19
CA SER A 240 48.18 1.31 1.33
C SER A 240 49.27 0.34 0.90
N ASP A 241 49.02 -0.46 -0.14
CA ASP A 241 49.99 -1.42 -0.69
C ASP A 241 51.22 -0.69 -1.28
N ILE A 242 50.99 0.39 -2.04
CA ILE A 242 52.07 1.25 -2.56
C ILE A 242 52.88 1.86 -1.41
N ILE A 243 52.22 2.38 -0.38
CA ILE A 243 52.89 2.98 0.78
C ILE A 243 53.71 1.93 1.53
N GLN A 244 53.17 0.72 1.74
CA GLN A 244 53.91 -0.37 2.38
C GLN A 244 55.14 -0.78 1.57
N MET A 245 55.01 -0.89 0.25
CA MET A 245 56.14 -1.19 -0.64
C MET A 245 57.22 -0.11 -0.54
N LYS A 246 56.84 1.17 -0.63
CA LYS A 246 57.78 2.29 -0.47
C LYS A 246 58.45 2.29 0.90
N ASN A 247 57.69 2.04 1.97
CA ASN A 247 58.22 2.00 3.33
C ASN A 247 59.24 0.87 3.49
N LYS A 248 58.95 -0.33 2.99
CA LYS A 248 59.89 -1.46 3.01
C LYS A 248 61.21 -1.11 2.32
N LYS A 249 61.17 -0.44 1.18
CA LYS A 249 62.37 0.03 0.47
C LYS A 249 63.15 1.09 1.26
N ILE A 250 62.46 2.07 1.87
CA ILE A 250 63.13 3.08 2.73
C ILE A 250 63.88 2.41 3.87
N ILE A 251 63.28 1.39 4.50
CA ILE A 251 63.94 0.60 5.55
C ILE A 251 65.19 -0.12 5.02
N GLU A 252 65.10 -0.72 3.83
CA GLU A 252 66.24 -1.38 3.18
C GLU A 252 67.38 -0.39 2.89
N TYR A 253 67.05 0.80 2.35
CA TYR A 253 68.03 1.88 2.14
C TYR A 253 68.67 2.37 3.44
N ALA A 254 67.87 2.56 4.50
CA ALA A 254 68.39 2.96 5.81
C ALA A 254 69.38 1.93 6.36
N ASN A 255 69.09 0.63 6.19
CA ASN A 255 69.99 -0.45 6.58
C ASN A 255 71.28 -0.49 5.75
N LEU A 256 71.17 -0.34 4.42
CA LEU A 256 72.34 -0.27 3.52
C LEU A 256 73.24 0.92 3.88
N ASN A 257 72.67 2.10 4.10
CA ASN A 257 73.43 3.28 4.53
C ASN A 257 74.10 3.07 5.90
N ALA A 258 73.37 2.54 6.88
CA ALA A 258 73.88 2.37 8.24
C ALA A 258 75.02 1.33 8.33
N HIS A 259 74.95 0.23 7.56
CA HIS A 259 75.89 -0.88 7.68
C HIS A 259 76.96 -0.92 6.57
N LYS A 260 76.57 -0.71 5.31
CA LYS A 260 77.47 -0.89 4.17
C LYS A 260 78.22 0.38 3.80
N VAL A 261 77.59 1.55 3.89
CA VAL A 261 78.25 2.83 3.56
C VAL A 261 79.10 3.33 4.73
N ARG A 262 78.58 3.23 5.95
CA ARG A 262 79.28 3.74 7.15
C ARG A 262 80.59 2.99 7.46
N GLY A 263 80.67 1.69 7.15
CA GLY A 263 81.86 0.86 7.39
C GLY A 263 83.13 1.34 6.67
N PRO A 264 83.16 1.36 5.32
CA PRO A 264 84.31 1.83 4.56
C PRO A 264 84.56 3.33 4.80
N LEU A 265 83.52 4.15 4.98
CA LEU A 265 83.72 5.56 5.34
C LEU A 265 84.45 5.74 6.67
N ALA A 266 84.06 5.01 7.72
CA ALA A 266 84.76 5.03 9.01
C ALA A 266 86.20 4.51 8.87
N ARG A 267 86.43 3.50 8.02
CA ARG A 267 87.77 2.96 7.73
C ARG A 267 88.66 4.01 7.04
N ILE A 268 88.15 4.70 6.01
CA ILE A 268 88.84 5.80 5.32
C ILE A 268 89.20 6.90 6.33
N LEU A 269 88.23 7.37 7.12
CA LEU A 269 88.47 8.42 8.13
C LEU A 269 89.49 7.99 9.18
N GLY A 270 89.45 6.73 9.61
CA GLY A 270 90.43 6.14 10.52
C GLY A 270 91.84 6.09 9.93
N LEU A 271 91.98 5.59 8.71
CA LEU A 271 93.26 5.50 7.99
C LEU A 271 93.85 6.89 7.70
N ILE A 272 93.03 7.86 7.30
CA ILE A 272 93.44 9.28 7.16
C ILE A 272 93.92 9.85 8.49
N ASN A 273 93.31 9.45 9.60
CA ASN A 273 93.75 9.91 10.91
C ASN A 273 95.10 9.28 11.30
N ILE A 274 95.31 8.00 11.02
CA ILE A 274 96.58 7.30 11.29
C ILE A 274 97.70 7.88 10.41
N SER A 275 97.44 8.13 9.13
CA SER A 275 98.44 8.67 8.19
C SER A 275 99.00 10.04 8.59
N LYS A 276 98.30 10.81 9.45
CA LYS A 276 98.77 12.10 9.95
C LYS A 276 99.89 11.99 10.99
N TYR A 277 100.04 10.83 11.61
CA TYR A 277 101.01 10.58 12.67
C TYR A 277 102.09 9.57 12.26
N GLU A 278 102.00 9.01 11.06
CA GLU A 278 102.98 8.08 10.53
C GLU A 278 104.12 8.82 9.83
N HIS A 279 105.36 8.43 10.14
CA HIS A 279 106.57 9.11 9.66
C HIS A 279 107.41 8.23 8.75
N ASP A 280 107.10 6.93 8.66
CA ASP A 280 107.71 6.03 7.70
C ASP A 280 107.06 6.12 6.31
N GLU A 281 107.89 6.32 5.30
CA GLU A 281 107.46 6.58 3.92
C GLU A 281 106.86 5.32 3.27
N GLU A 282 107.33 4.13 3.67
CA GLU A 282 106.84 2.85 3.16
C GLU A 282 105.47 2.50 3.77
N GLU A 283 105.29 2.67 5.08
CA GLU A 283 104.00 2.52 5.76
C GLU A 283 102.96 3.54 5.31
N LEU A 284 103.34 4.81 5.08
CA LEU A 284 102.43 5.83 4.55
C LEU A 284 101.86 5.43 3.19
N LYS A 285 102.69 4.84 2.32
CA LYS A 285 102.29 4.35 1.00
C LYS A 285 101.32 3.17 1.10
N ASN A 286 101.52 2.28 2.09
CA ASN A 286 100.60 1.20 2.38
C ASN A 286 99.25 1.71 2.91
N ILE A 287 99.25 2.70 3.80
CA ILE A 287 98.02 3.33 4.33
C ILE A 287 97.23 4.00 3.21
N ILE A 288 97.90 4.73 2.31
CA ILE A 288 97.27 5.33 1.12
C ILE A 288 96.65 4.24 0.22
N GLY A 289 97.34 3.12 0.01
CA GLY A 289 96.78 1.98 -0.73
C GLY A 289 95.52 1.39 -0.09
N LEU A 290 95.45 1.34 1.25
CA LEU A 290 94.27 0.88 1.99
C LEU A 290 93.12 1.90 1.98
N ILE A 291 93.43 3.21 1.93
CA ILE A 291 92.44 4.27 1.73
C ILE A 291 91.83 4.15 0.33
N ASP A 292 92.65 4.00 -0.70
CA ASP A 292 92.19 3.80 -2.08
C ASP A 292 91.28 2.58 -2.17
N LEU A 293 91.72 1.44 -1.62
CA LEU A 293 90.90 0.22 -1.59
C LEU A 293 89.53 0.47 -0.92
N SER A 294 89.52 1.14 0.23
CA SER A 294 88.29 1.44 0.97
C SER A 294 87.40 2.45 0.25
N ALA A 295 88.00 3.38 -0.50
CA ALA A 295 87.30 4.35 -1.34
C ALA A 295 86.67 3.68 -2.57
N TYR A 296 87.36 2.71 -3.19
CA TYR A 296 86.79 1.87 -4.25
C TYR A 296 85.63 1.02 -3.71
N GLU A 297 85.78 0.37 -2.57
CA GLU A 297 84.69 -0.38 -1.92
C GLU A 297 83.47 0.51 -1.64
N LEU A 298 83.68 1.73 -1.14
CA LEU A 298 82.61 2.70 -0.91
C LEU A 298 81.93 3.14 -2.22
N ASN A 299 82.71 3.41 -3.26
CA ASN A 299 82.20 3.81 -4.56
C ASN A 299 81.35 2.70 -5.20
N ASP A 300 81.80 1.45 -5.13
CA ASP A 300 81.04 0.29 -5.60
C ASP A 300 79.72 0.14 -4.84
N ILE A 301 79.71 0.36 -3.53
CA ILE A 301 78.48 0.33 -2.73
C ILE A 301 77.52 1.46 -3.14
N ILE A 302 78.03 2.68 -3.39
CA ILE A 302 77.22 3.82 -3.85
C ILE A 302 76.65 3.57 -5.25
N LEU A 303 77.44 3.01 -6.17
CA LEU A 303 76.99 2.66 -7.52
C LEU A 303 75.87 1.62 -7.47
N ASN A 304 76.03 0.57 -6.67
CA ASN A 304 74.98 -0.43 -6.45
C ASN A 304 73.69 0.21 -5.88
N ILE A 305 73.80 1.16 -4.94
CA ILE A 305 72.62 1.88 -4.40
C ILE A 305 71.96 2.75 -5.49
N SER A 306 72.76 3.43 -6.31
CA SER A 306 72.26 4.28 -7.40
C SER A 306 71.58 3.47 -8.50
N GLU A 307 72.06 2.27 -8.79
CA GLU A 307 71.46 1.38 -9.78
C GLU A 307 70.07 0.91 -9.34
N ILE A 308 69.94 0.50 -8.06
CA ILE A 308 68.66 0.13 -7.43
C ILE A 308 67.65 1.31 -7.46
N LEU A 309 68.12 2.56 -7.36
CA LEU A 309 67.29 3.77 -7.46
C LEU A 309 66.90 4.11 -8.91
N SER A 310 67.78 3.90 -9.88
CA SER A 310 67.57 4.29 -11.27
C SER A 310 66.57 3.41 -12.04
N GLU A 311 66.43 2.14 -11.66
CA GLU A 311 65.37 1.27 -12.18
C GLU A 311 63.96 1.74 -11.78
N GLU A 312 63.86 2.69 -10.83
CA GLU A 312 62.61 3.16 -10.22
C GLU A 312 61.96 4.34 -10.97
N ASP A 313 62.72 5.22 -11.61
CA ASP A 313 62.18 6.35 -12.39
C ASP A 313 61.72 5.95 -13.81
N SER A 314 61.98 4.71 -14.22
CA SER A 314 61.76 4.20 -15.58
C SER A 314 60.49 3.35 -15.74
N ARG A 315 59.66 3.19 -14.70
CA ARG A 315 58.41 2.40 -14.70
C ARG A 315 57.23 3.17 -14.11
#